data_AF-A0A8C6DXH4-F1
#
_entry.id   AF-A0A8C6DXH4-F1
#
_cell.length_a   1.000
_cell.length_b   1.000
_cell.length_c   1.000
_cell.angle_alpha   90.00
_cell.angle_beta   90.00
_cell.angle_gamma   90.00
#
_symmetry.space_group_name_H-M   'P 1'
#
loop_
_entity.id
_entity.type
_entity.pdbx_description
1 polymer ?
#
loop_
_entity_poly.entity_id
_entity_poly.type
_entity_poly.pdbx_seq_one_letter_code
_entity_poly.pdbx_strand_id
1 'polypeptide(L)'
;MQRFKNKLLASAGRYPALPARCSSPPSGLPFPAGLPPALFSPRQSRGGSSSSSSQRRSWRRRWPGMKGDIGNYYYGQGHPMKPHRIHMTHNLLLNYGLYRKMEIYRPHKATAEEMTKYHSDEYIKFLRSIRPDNMSEYSKQMQRFNVGEDCPVFDGLFEFCQLSTGGSVAGAVKLNRQQTDMAVNWAGGLHHAKKSEASGFCYVNDIVLAILELLKYHQRVLYIDIDIHHGDGVEEAFYTTDCVMTVSFHKYGEYFPGTGDLRDIGAGKGKYYAVNFPMRDGIDDESYGQIFKPIISKVMEMYQPSAVVLQFQMQAIPEDAVHEDSGDEDGEDPDQRISSKTVL
;
A
#
# COMPACT_ATOMS: atom_id res chain seq x y z
N MET A 1 -11.09 8.05 -20.12
CA MET A 1 -12.08 8.77 -19.28
C MET A 1 -13.51 8.23 -19.36
N GLN A 2 -14.27 8.34 -20.48
CA GLN A 2 -15.68 7.86 -20.54
C GLN A 2 -15.82 6.34 -20.35
N ARG A 3 -14.85 5.54 -20.84
CA ARG A 3 -14.84 4.07 -20.68
C ARG A 3 -14.62 3.61 -19.23
N PHE A 4 -13.84 4.34 -18.43
CA PHE A 4 -13.59 4.04 -17.01
C PHE A 4 -14.85 4.33 -16.17
N LYS A 5 -15.44 5.52 -16.34
CA LYS A 5 -16.71 5.91 -15.69
C LYS A 5 -17.87 4.97 -16.08
N ASN A 6 -17.96 4.56 -17.34
CA ASN A 6 -19.00 3.62 -17.80
C ASN A 6 -18.76 2.18 -17.29
N LYS A 7 -17.50 1.71 -17.17
CA LYS A 7 -17.18 0.41 -16.55
C LYS A 7 -17.48 0.40 -15.03
N LEU A 8 -17.15 1.48 -14.32
CA LEU A 8 -17.41 1.64 -12.88
C LEU A 8 -18.91 1.67 -12.58
N LEU A 9 -19.68 2.50 -13.31
CA LEU A 9 -21.14 2.59 -13.11
C LEU A 9 -21.86 1.29 -13.49
N ALA A 10 -21.37 0.54 -14.48
CA ALA A 10 -21.92 -0.77 -14.85
C ALA A 10 -21.57 -1.90 -13.86
N SER A 11 -20.57 -1.71 -12.99
CA SER A 11 -20.10 -2.70 -12.01
C SER A 11 -20.47 -2.38 -10.57
N ALA A 12 -21.10 -1.23 -10.30
CA ALA A 12 -21.47 -0.76 -8.95
C ALA A 12 -22.32 -1.76 -8.13
N GLY A 13 -23.03 -2.70 -8.77
CA GLY A 13 -23.76 -3.79 -8.12
C GLY A 13 -22.93 -5.06 -7.81
N ARG A 14 -21.61 -5.08 -8.09
CA ARG A 14 -20.73 -6.26 -7.98
C ARG A 14 -19.58 -6.12 -6.97
N TYR A 15 -19.48 -5.01 -6.24
CA TYR A 15 -18.46 -4.78 -5.21
C TYR A 15 -18.90 -5.37 -3.85
N PRO A 16 -17.96 -5.76 -2.96
CA PRO A 16 -18.34 -6.37 -1.69
C PRO A 16 -19.28 -5.46 -0.90
N ALA A 17 -20.28 -6.08 -0.27
CA ALA A 17 -21.19 -5.36 0.62
C ALA A 17 -20.39 -4.86 1.83
N LEU A 18 -20.01 -3.58 1.79
CA LEU A 18 -19.41 -2.90 2.93
C LEU A 18 -20.42 -2.85 4.08
N PRO A 19 -19.98 -2.93 5.35
CA PRO A 19 -20.88 -2.81 6.48
C PRO A 19 -21.72 -1.51 6.37
N ALA A 20 -23.01 -1.62 6.67
CA ALA A 20 -24.05 -0.63 6.33
C ALA A 20 -23.99 0.71 7.10
N ARG A 21 -22.82 1.23 7.45
CA ARG A 21 -22.68 2.55 8.09
C ARG A 21 -21.53 3.32 7.48
N CYS A 22 -21.87 4.29 6.63
CA CYS A 22 -21.36 5.67 6.49
C CYS A 22 -22.48 6.41 5.72
N SER A 23 -23.01 7.58 6.09
CA SER A 23 -22.56 8.85 6.68
C SER A 23 -22.99 9.05 8.16
N SER A 24 -22.66 10.13 8.91
CA SER A 24 -22.44 11.54 8.54
C SER A 24 -21.37 12.26 9.39
N PRO A 25 -20.82 13.37 8.86
CA PRO A 25 -20.74 14.61 9.61
C PRO A 25 -21.67 15.66 8.96
N PRO A 26 -22.78 16.09 9.60
CA PRO A 26 -23.56 17.20 9.09
C PRO A 26 -23.52 18.45 10.00
N SER A 27 -23.47 19.59 9.31
CA SER A 27 -23.83 20.98 9.68
C SER A 27 -23.02 21.73 10.74
N GLY A 28 -22.31 22.77 10.28
CA GLY A 28 -22.00 23.96 11.08
C GLY A 28 -20.55 24.42 10.98
N LEU A 29 -20.20 25.13 9.92
CA LEU A 29 -19.16 26.16 10.08
C LEU A 29 -19.78 27.29 10.92
N PRO A 30 -19.13 27.64 12.03
CA PRO A 30 -18.63 28.98 12.13
C PRO A 30 -17.13 28.96 12.47
N PHE A 31 -16.33 29.65 11.66
CA PHE A 31 -15.12 30.30 12.17
C PHE A 31 -15.51 31.40 13.18
N PRO A 32 -14.60 31.97 14.00
CA PRO A 32 -13.25 31.55 14.40
C PRO A 32 -13.02 31.64 15.93
N ALA A 33 -11.91 31.08 16.44
CA ALA A 33 -10.96 31.75 17.36
C ALA A 33 -10.00 30.74 18.06
N GLY A 34 -8.70 30.96 17.86
CA GLY A 34 -7.62 30.68 18.82
C GLY A 34 -7.49 29.28 19.43
N LEU A 35 -6.55 28.49 18.92
CA LEU A 35 -5.91 27.44 19.72
C LEU A 35 -4.48 27.89 20.08
N PRO A 36 -4.11 27.96 21.38
CA PRO A 36 -2.73 28.14 21.78
C PRO A 36 -1.92 26.86 21.54
N PRO A 37 -0.58 26.93 21.49
CA PRO A 37 0.26 25.79 21.12
C PRO A 37 0.14 24.64 22.12
N ALA A 38 -0.02 23.42 21.61
CA ALA A 38 0.06 22.21 22.40
C ALA A 38 1.49 22.07 22.97
N LEU A 39 1.60 22.29 24.28
CA LEU A 39 2.79 21.97 25.06
C LEU A 39 2.98 20.44 25.09
N PHE A 40 4.06 19.97 24.47
CA PHE A 40 4.63 18.66 24.76
C PHE A 40 4.99 18.60 26.25
N SER A 41 4.33 17.70 27.00
CA SER A 41 4.76 17.34 28.35
C SER A 41 5.53 16.03 28.29
N PRO A 42 6.81 15.98 28.69
CA PRO A 42 7.52 14.72 28.85
C PRO A 42 7.04 14.05 30.14
N ARG A 43 6.53 12.82 30.01
CA ARG A 43 6.11 12.00 31.15
C ARG A 43 7.34 11.66 31.99
N GLN A 44 7.37 12.15 33.23
CA GLN A 44 8.34 11.76 34.25
C GLN A 44 8.22 10.26 34.56
N SER A 45 9.37 9.59 34.57
CA SER A 45 9.54 8.23 35.08
C SER A 45 9.25 8.20 36.59
N ARG A 46 8.18 7.51 37.00
CA ARG A 46 8.06 7.01 38.37
C ARG A 46 8.44 5.53 38.37
N GLY A 47 9.56 5.24 39.03
CA GLY A 47 10.00 3.89 39.33
C GLY A 47 9.00 3.17 40.24
N GLY A 48 8.73 1.92 39.89
CA GLY A 48 7.95 0.98 40.68
C GLY A 48 8.34 -0.41 40.24
N SER A 49 9.30 -1.01 40.94
CA SER A 49 9.74 -2.38 40.75
C SER A 49 8.67 -3.35 41.26
N SER A 50 8.13 -4.17 40.37
CA SER A 50 7.59 -5.48 40.74
C SER A 50 7.93 -6.49 39.64
N SER A 51 8.76 -7.44 40.04
CA SER A 51 9.23 -8.55 39.23
C SER A 51 8.11 -9.56 39.02
N SER A 52 7.63 -9.71 37.79
CA SER A 52 7.04 -10.96 37.32
C SER A 52 7.81 -11.42 36.09
N SER A 53 8.67 -12.41 36.29
CA SER A 53 9.42 -13.10 35.25
C SER A 53 8.47 -13.84 34.31
N SER A 54 7.96 -13.16 33.29
CA SER A 54 7.41 -13.84 32.11
C SER A 54 8.56 -14.08 31.12
N GLN A 55 8.68 -15.33 30.69
CA GLN A 55 9.75 -15.82 29.82
C GLN A 55 9.87 -14.95 28.57
N ARG A 56 10.91 -14.10 28.52
CA ARG A 56 11.45 -13.57 27.25
C ARG A 56 12.01 -14.74 26.46
N ARG A 57 11.16 -15.41 25.68
CA ARG A 57 11.62 -16.35 24.65
C ARG A 57 12.32 -15.52 23.57
N SER A 58 13.64 -15.47 23.67
CA SER A 58 14.54 -15.02 22.61
C SER A 58 14.36 -15.94 21.40
N TRP A 59 13.52 -15.54 20.45
CA TRP A 59 13.44 -16.19 19.13
C TRP A 59 14.53 -15.61 18.22
N ARG A 60 15.79 -15.85 18.58
CA ARG A 60 16.91 -15.69 17.65
C ARG A 60 16.98 -16.95 16.80
N ARG A 61 16.43 -16.92 15.59
CA ARG A 61 16.86 -17.81 14.51
C ARG A 61 16.96 -17.02 13.21
N ARG A 62 18.20 -16.65 12.87
CA ARG A 62 18.65 -16.50 11.47
C ARG A 62 18.35 -17.85 10.80
N TRP A 63 17.63 -17.85 9.68
CA TRP A 63 17.21 -19.08 9.00
C TRP A 63 17.98 -19.22 7.68
N PRO A 64 19.07 -20.00 7.63
CA PRO A 64 19.70 -20.35 6.37
C PRO A 64 18.85 -21.43 5.67
N GLY A 65 18.44 -21.18 4.42
CA GLY A 65 17.97 -22.22 3.50
C GLY A 65 16.47 -22.57 3.51
N MET A 66 15.56 -21.61 3.28
CA MET A 66 14.14 -21.91 3.09
C MET A 66 13.68 -21.77 1.62
N LYS A 67 13.13 -22.85 1.05
CA LYS A 67 12.11 -22.75 0.00
C LYS A 67 10.96 -21.88 0.54
N GLY A 68 10.60 -20.80 -0.16
CA GLY A 68 9.50 -19.90 0.23
C GLY A 68 9.88 -18.61 0.97
N ASP A 69 11.08 -18.07 0.74
CA ASP A 69 11.38 -16.66 1.03
C ASP A 69 10.81 -15.78 -0.09
N ILE A 70 10.14 -14.67 0.27
CA ILE A 70 9.52 -13.74 -0.67
C ILE A 70 10.53 -13.18 -1.70
N GLY A 71 11.80 -13.09 -1.32
CA GLY A 71 12.87 -12.62 -2.21
C GLY A 71 13.27 -13.59 -3.32
N ASN A 72 12.83 -14.85 -3.27
CA ASN A 72 13.21 -15.89 -4.23
C ASN A 72 12.22 -16.05 -5.40
N TYR A 73 11.04 -15.42 -5.33
CA TYR A 73 10.11 -15.43 -6.46
C TYR A 73 10.66 -14.55 -7.59
N TYR A 74 10.52 -15.05 -8.82
CA TYR A 74 11.15 -14.46 -10.00
C TYR A 74 10.12 -14.28 -11.10
N TYR A 75 9.85 -13.02 -11.47
CA TYR A 75 8.84 -12.68 -12.47
C TYR A 75 9.23 -13.10 -13.90
N GLY A 76 10.51 -13.36 -14.16
CA GLY A 76 11.01 -13.75 -15.48
C GLY A 76 12.16 -12.89 -15.97
N GLN A 77 12.81 -13.35 -17.04
CA GLN A 77 13.94 -12.65 -17.65
C GLN A 77 13.51 -11.30 -18.22
N GLY A 78 14.26 -10.25 -17.91
CA GLY A 78 13.98 -8.88 -18.37
C GLY A 78 12.88 -8.15 -17.61
N HIS A 79 12.14 -8.83 -16.72
CA HIS A 79 11.03 -8.20 -15.99
C HIS A 79 11.53 -7.21 -14.92
N PRO A 80 10.95 -5.99 -14.81
CA PRO A 80 11.44 -4.96 -13.89
C PRO A 80 11.09 -5.22 -12.42
N MET A 81 9.95 -5.87 -12.13
CA MET A 81 9.59 -6.26 -10.77
C MET A 81 10.53 -7.36 -10.26
N LYS A 82 11.30 -7.05 -9.21
CA LYS A 82 12.25 -7.96 -8.57
C LYS A 82 11.91 -8.12 -7.08
N PRO A 83 11.16 -9.16 -6.67
CA PRO A 83 10.86 -9.42 -5.26
C PRO A 83 12.10 -9.49 -4.35
N HIS A 84 13.27 -9.80 -4.91
CA HIS A 84 14.56 -9.77 -4.22
C HIS A 84 14.84 -8.45 -3.47
N ARG A 85 14.31 -7.31 -3.91
CA ARG A 85 14.44 -6.03 -3.21
C ARG A 85 13.95 -6.09 -1.76
N ILE A 86 12.92 -6.89 -1.48
CA ILE A 86 12.38 -7.08 -0.12
C ILE A 86 13.40 -7.80 0.77
N HIS A 87 14.09 -8.80 0.22
CA HIS A 87 15.16 -9.52 0.93
C HIS A 87 16.36 -8.61 1.20
N MET A 88 16.71 -7.73 0.25
CA MET A 88 17.75 -6.71 0.45
C MET A 88 17.37 -5.74 1.59
N THR A 89 16.15 -5.19 1.58
CA THR A 89 15.63 -4.34 2.66
C THR A 89 15.69 -5.07 4.01
N HIS A 90 15.24 -6.32 4.08
CA HIS A 90 15.29 -7.10 5.32
C HIS A 90 16.72 -7.26 5.85
N ASN A 91 17.68 -7.60 4.98
CA ASN A 91 19.08 -7.74 5.37
C ASN A 91 19.70 -6.42 5.84
N LEU A 92 19.35 -5.28 5.23
CA LEU A 92 19.79 -3.96 5.71
C LEU A 92 19.26 -3.70 7.12
N LEU A 93 17.95 -3.89 7.35
CA LEU A 93 17.33 -3.71 8.67
C LEU A 93 17.97 -4.60 9.75
N LEU A 94 18.36 -5.84 9.37
CA LEU A 94 19.08 -6.76 10.26
C LEU A 94 20.48 -6.22 10.63
N ASN A 95 21.25 -5.76 9.64
CA ASN A 95 22.63 -5.30 9.86
C ASN A 95 22.69 -3.94 10.58
N TYR A 96 21.74 -3.03 10.34
CA TYR A 96 21.56 -1.82 11.15
C TYR A 96 21.04 -2.12 12.57
N GLY A 97 20.65 -3.38 12.84
CA GLY A 97 20.16 -3.80 14.15
C GLY A 97 18.79 -3.24 14.52
N LEU A 98 18.04 -2.72 13.54
CA LEU A 98 16.69 -2.17 13.70
C LEU A 98 15.69 -3.25 14.10
N TYR A 99 15.93 -4.50 13.70
CA TYR A 99 15.15 -5.67 14.10
C TYR A 99 14.99 -5.84 15.62
N ARG A 100 15.90 -5.25 16.41
CA ARG A 100 15.86 -5.29 17.89
C ARG A 100 14.83 -4.32 18.48
N LYS A 101 14.35 -3.38 17.68
CA LYS A 101 13.42 -2.30 18.07
C LYS A 101 12.00 -2.55 17.57
N MET A 102 11.74 -3.69 16.93
CA MET A 102 10.44 -4.06 16.37
C MET A 102 10.15 -5.55 16.56
N GLU A 103 8.87 -5.90 16.64
CA GLU A 103 8.44 -7.29 16.63
C GLU A 103 8.41 -7.81 15.18
N ILE A 104 9.12 -8.90 14.91
CA ILE A 104 9.19 -9.50 13.58
C ILE A 104 8.32 -10.74 13.52
N TYR A 105 7.41 -10.74 12.56
CA TYR A 105 6.50 -11.85 12.31
C TYR A 105 6.74 -12.44 10.92
N ARG A 106 6.59 -13.76 10.83
CA ARG A 106 6.43 -14.42 9.54
C ARG A 106 4.94 -14.39 9.18
N PRO A 107 4.55 -13.89 8.00
CA PRO A 107 3.15 -13.89 7.61
C PRO A 107 2.65 -15.33 7.40
N HIS A 108 1.37 -15.58 7.70
CA HIS A 108 0.71 -16.78 7.20
C HIS A 108 0.51 -16.66 5.69
N LYS A 109 0.34 -17.79 5.01
CA LYS A 109 -0.11 -17.78 3.61
C LYS A 109 -1.60 -17.44 3.61
N ALA A 110 -1.99 -16.28 3.07
CA ALA A 110 -3.40 -15.92 2.95
C ALA A 110 -4.16 -17.01 2.18
N THR A 111 -5.33 -17.36 2.69
CA THR A 111 -6.21 -18.39 2.10
C THR A 111 -6.97 -17.82 0.92
N ALA A 112 -7.48 -18.72 0.06
CA ALA A 112 -8.38 -18.31 -1.03
C ALA A 112 -9.64 -17.61 -0.46
N GLU A 113 -10.16 -18.06 0.68
CA GLU A 113 -11.29 -17.45 1.38
C GLU A 113 -11.01 -16.01 1.83
N GLU A 114 -9.79 -15.73 2.31
CA GLU A 114 -9.38 -14.36 2.62
C GLU A 114 -9.32 -13.50 1.36
N MET A 115 -8.76 -14.02 0.26
CA MET A 115 -8.62 -13.27 -1.00
C MET A 115 -9.97 -12.99 -1.69
N THR A 116 -10.94 -13.91 -1.60
CA THR A 116 -12.26 -13.74 -2.23
C THR A 116 -13.20 -12.82 -1.47
N LYS A 117 -12.78 -12.28 -0.30
CA LYS A 117 -13.47 -11.14 0.33
C LYS A 117 -13.56 -9.91 -0.58
N TYR A 118 -12.61 -9.76 -1.52
CA TYR A 118 -12.65 -8.73 -2.55
C TYR A 118 -12.71 -9.33 -3.96
N HIS A 119 -11.75 -10.20 -4.28
CA HIS A 119 -11.59 -10.76 -5.62
C HIS A 119 -12.70 -11.76 -5.97
N SER A 120 -12.95 -11.98 -7.26
CA SER A 120 -13.89 -13.03 -7.68
C SER A 120 -13.35 -14.43 -7.41
N ASP A 121 -14.24 -15.36 -7.06
CA ASP A 121 -13.89 -16.77 -6.86
C ASP A 121 -13.24 -17.40 -8.09
N GLU A 122 -13.73 -17.07 -9.29
CA GLU A 122 -13.16 -17.55 -10.54
C GLU A 122 -11.71 -17.09 -10.73
N TYR A 123 -11.42 -15.83 -10.43
CA TYR A 123 -10.08 -15.27 -10.58
C TYR A 123 -9.09 -15.87 -9.57
N ILE A 124 -9.46 -15.98 -8.29
CA ILE A 124 -8.60 -16.61 -7.28
C ILE A 124 -8.40 -18.11 -7.56
N LYS A 125 -9.45 -18.81 -8.03
CA LYS A 125 -9.33 -20.20 -8.47
C LYS A 125 -8.37 -20.34 -9.65
N PHE A 126 -8.42 -19.41 -10.60
CA PHE A 126 -7.47 -19.36 -11.72
C PHE A 126 -6.03 -19.15 -11.22
N LEU A 127 -5.77 -18.12 -10.41
CA LEU A 127 -4.41 -17.85 -9.89
C LEU A 127 -3.85 -19.03 -9.09
N ARG A 128 -4.70 -19.76 -8.36
CA ARG A 128 -4.30 -20.96 -7.61
C ARG A 128 -3.96 -22.15 -8.52
N SER A 129 -4.50 -22.19 -9.74
CA SER A 129 -4.38 -23.34 -10.65
C SER A 129 -3.32 -23.14 -11.73
N ILE A 130 -3.14 -21.90 -12.19
CA ILE A 130 -2.21 -21.54 -13.26
C ILE A 130 -0.76 -21.76 -12.82
N ARG A 131 0.03 -22.36 -13.71
CA ARG A 131 1.45 -22.65 -13.55
C ARG A 131 2.13 -22.62 -14.92
N PRO A 132 3.46 -22.47 -14.99
CA PRO A 132 4.15 -22.47 -16.29
C PRO A 132 3.89 -23.72 -17.14
N ASP A 133 3.74 -24.89 -16.51
CA ASP A 133 3.52 -26.18 -17.18
C ASP A 133 2.13 -26.33 -17.84
N ASN A 134 1.13 -25.54 -17.44
CA ASN A 134 -0.24 -25.66 -17.93
C ASN A 134 -0.76 -24.41 -18.66
N MET A 135 0.10 -23.42 -18.95
CA MET A 135 -0.30 -22.15 -19.59
C MET A 135 -1.11 -22.34 -20.88
N SER A 136 -0.76 -23.33 -21.71
CA SER A 136 -1.47 -23.61 -22.96
C SER A 136 -2.95 -23.96 -22.76
N GLU A 137 -3.28 -24.63 -21.66
CA GLU A 137 -4.66 -25.02 -21.31
C GLU A 137 -5.49 -23.83 -20.82
N TYR A 138 -4.83 -22.76 -20.36
CA TYR A 138 -5.44 -21.60 -19.72
C TYR A 138 -5.43 -20.33 -20.59
N SER A 139 -5.02 -20.39 -21.85
CA SER A 139 -4.90 -19.23 -22.77
C SER A 139 -6.11 -18.28 -22.74
N LYS A 140 -7.34 -18.81 -22.78
CA LYS A 140 -8.57 -18.00 -22.70
C LYS A 140 -8.74 -17.29 -21.35
N GLN A 141 -8.40 -17.94 -20.25
CA GLN A 141 -8.48 -17.36 -18.90
C GLN A 141 -7.36 -16.35 -18.67
N MET A 142 -6.16 -16.61 -19.17
CA MET A 142 -5.03 -15.68 -19.17
C MET A 142 -5.41 -14.36 -19.84
N GLN A 143 -6.01 -14.39 -21.03
CA GLN A 143 -6.50 -13.19 -21.70
C GLN A 143 -7.61 -12.49 -20.88
N ARG A 144 -8.57 -13.25 -20.34
CA ARG A 144 -9.69 -12.70 -19.55
C ARG A 144 -9.23 -12.02 -18.26
N PHE A 145 -8.22 -12.57 -17.61
CA PHE A 145 -7.72 -12.13 -16.30
C PHE A 145 -6.45 -11.27 -16.40
N ASN A 146 -6.07 -10.89 -17.63
CA ASN A 146 -4.92 -10.05 -17.93
C ASN A 146 -3.59 -10.58 -17.33
N VAL A 147 -3.38 -11.89 -17.45
CA VAL A 147 -2.14 -12.57 -17.03
C VAL A 147 -1.41 -13.04 -18.29
N GLY A 148 -0.17 -12.57 -18.48
CA GLY A 148 0.58 -12.73 -19.71
C GLY A 148 1.81 -11.83 -19.75
N GLU A 149 1.73 -10.72 -20.50
CA GLU A 149 2.85 -9.81 -20.78
C GLU A 149 3.36 -9.12 -19.50
N ASP A 150 2.71 -8.05 -19.06
CA ASP A 150 3.12 -7.32 -17.86
C ASP A 150 2.91 -8.14 -16.59
N CYS A 151 1.98 -9.09 -16.58
CA CYS A 151 1.67 -9.92 -15.42
C CYS A 151 1.98 -11.39 -15.73
N PRO A 152 3.26 -11.81 -15.76
CA PRO A 152 3.66 -13.14 -16.20
C PRO A 152 3.24 -14.27 -15.26
N VAL A 153 3.07 -15.45 -15.85
CA VAL A 153 2.99 -16.69 -15.07
C VAL A 153 4.41 -17.11 -14.68
N PHE A 154 4.65 -17.34 -13.40
CA PHE A 154 5.94 -17.83 -12.89
C PHE A 154 5.76 -18.86 -11.78
N ASP A 155 6.81 -19.64 -11.52
CA ASP A 155 6.79 -20.66 -10.47
C ASP A 155 6.57 -20.04 -9.09
N GLY A 156 5.53 -20.50 -8.40
CA GLY A 156 5.16 -19.98 -7.09
C GLY A 156 4.37 -18.67 -7.11
N LEU A 157 3.85 -18.23 -8.26
CA LEU A 157 2.98 -17.04 -8.42
C LEU A 157 1.93 -16.92 -7.30
N PHE A 158 1.15 -17.99 -7.08
CA PHE A 158 0.10 -17.96 -6.06
C PHE A 158 0.68 -17.80 -4.65
N GLU A 159 1.79 -18.48 -4.35
CA GLU A 159 2.42 -18.42 -3.04
C GLU A 159 3.02 -17.04 -2.75
N PHE A 160 3.56 -16.37 -3.77
CA PHE A 160 3.95 -14.96 -3.70
C PHE A 160 2.76 -14.08 -3.30
N CYS A 161 1.62 -14.24 -3.96
CA CYS A 161 0.38 -13.51 -3.62
C CYS A 161 -0.05 -13.81 -2.18
N GLN A 162 -0.01 -15.08 -1.76
CA GLN A 162 -0.39 -15.49 -0.41
C GLN A 162 0.46 -14.84 0.68
N LEU A 163 1.77 -14.72 0.47
CA LEU A 163 2.68 -14.12 1.45
C LEU A 163 2.54 -12.60 1.49
N SER A 164 2.45 -11.96 0.33
CA SER A 164 2.20 -10.51 0.21
C SER A 164 0.90 -10.12 0.91
N THR A 165 -0.22 -10.79 0.56
CA THR A 165 -1.54 -10.56 1.17
C THR A 165 -1.57 -10.93 2.66
N GLY A 166 -0.96 -12.05 3.04
CA GLY A 166 -0.94 -12.50 4.43
C GLY A 166 -0.29 -11.50 5.37
N GLY A 167 0.78 -10.83 4.94
CA GLY A 167 1.43 -9.75 5.70
C GLY A 167 0.50 -8.57 5.96
N SER A 168 -0.18 -8.07 4.92
CA SER A 168 -1.04 -6.89 5.02
C SER A 168 -2.29 -7.17 5.86
N VAL A 169 -2.95 -8.32 5.65
CA VAL A 169 -4.11 -8.74 6.44
C VAL A 169 -3.73 -9.00 7.90
N ALA A 170 -2.61 -9.69 8.17
CA ALA A 170 -2.14 -9.90 9.53
C ALA A 170 -1.80 -8.58 10.25
N GLY A 171 -1.21 -7.61 9.54
CA GLY A 171 -0.97 -6.26 10.03
C GLY A 171 -2.27 -5.53 10.41
N ALA A 172 -3.28 -5.57 9.54
CA ALA A 172 -4.60 -5.01 9.82
C ALA A 172 -5.28 -5.66 11.03
N VAL A 173 -5.20 -6.99 11.17
CA VAL A 173 -5.71 -7.71 12.35
C VAL A 173 -5.00 -7.25 13.63
N LYS A 174 -3.69 -7.04 13.59
CA LYS A 174 -2.91 -6.56 14.74
C LYS A 174 -3.32 -5.14 15.17
N LEU A 175 -3.54 -4.25 14.21
CA LEU A 175 -4.02 -2.88 14.44
C LEU A 175 -5.44 -2.91 15.05
N ASN A 176 -6.37 -3.65 14.45
CA ASN A 176 -7.74 -3.81 14.96
C ASN A 176 -7.79 -4.35 16.40
N ARG A 177 -6.88 -5.28 16.74
CA ARG A 177 -6.75 -5.85 18.09
C ARG A 177 -5.99 -4.94 19.06
N GLN A 178 -5.59 -3.74 18.63
CA GLN A 178 -4.82 -2.77 19.41
C GLN A 178 -3.53 -3.39 20.01
N GLN A 179 -2.90 -4.30 19.25
CA GLN A 179 -1.66 -4.97 19.67
C GLN A 179 -0.40 -4.25 19.16
N THR A 180 -0.57 -3.27 18.27
CA THR A 180 0.50 -2.44 17.72
C THR A 180 -0.10 -1.10 17.27
N ASP A 181 0.72 -0.06 17.28
CA ASP A 181 0.37 1.25 16.71
C ASP A 181 0.70 1.32 15.21
N MET A 182 1.71 0.56 14.76
CA MET A 182 2.15 0.48 13.36
C MET A 182 2.42 -0.96 12.96
N ALA A 183 2.07 -1.31 11.71
CA ALA A 183 2.39 -2.58 11.09
C ALA A 183 3.00 -2.34 9.71
N VAL A 184 4.11 -3.01 9.41
CA VAL A 184 4.87 -2.79 8.17
C VAL A 184 4.95 -4.09 7.38
N ASN A 185 4.59 -4.03 6.10
CA ASN A 185 4.72 -5.14 5.16
C ASN A 185 5.32 -4.65 3.83
N TRP A 186 6.64 -4.73 3.69
CA TRP A 186 7.36 -4.35 2.47
C TRP A 186 7.06 -5.24 1.25
N ALA A 187 6.42 -6.41 1.47
CA ALA A 187 6.01 -7.30 0.38
C ALA A 187 4.61 -6.97 -0.18
N GLY A 188 3.85 -6.12 0.50
CA GLY A 188 2.52 -5.67 0.09
C GLY A 188 2.59 -4.43 -0.80
N GLY A 189 1.46 -3.72 -0.87
CA GLY A 189 1.37 -2.46 -1.62
C GLY A 189 1.05 -2.65 -3.11
N LEU A 190 0.48 -3.79 -3.50
CA LEU A 190 0.20 -4.14 -4.89
C LEU A 190 -1.12 -3.50 -5.36
N HIS A 191 -1.11 -2.17 -5.50
CA HIS A 191 -2.29 -1.33 -5.65
C HIS A 191 -3.04 -1.41 -6.99
N HIS A 192 -2.44 -1.97 -8.04
CA HIS A 192 -3.04 -2.03 -9.39
C HIS A 192 -3.98 -3.20 -9.59
N ALA A 193 -3.91 -4.24 -8.76
CA ALA A 193 -4.73 -5.44 -8.90
C ALA A 193 -6.22 -5.11 -8.80
N LYS A 194 -7.01 -5.61 -9.75
CA LYS A 194 -8.45 -5.37 -9.84
C LYS A 194 -9.24 -6.53 -9.24
N LYS A 195 -10.56 -6.37 -9.13
CA LYS A 195 -11.44 -7.41 -8.58
C LYS A 195 -11.34 -8.74 -9.33
N SER A 196 -11.16 -8.72 -10.64
CA SER A 196 -11.15 -9.93 -11.48
C SER A 196 -10.09 -9.91 -12.59
N GLU A 197 -9.03 -9.12 -12.45
CA GLU A 197 -7.91 -9.13 -13.41
C GLU A 197 -6.63 -8.63 -12.73
N ALA A 198 -5.49 -9.12 -13.20
CA ALA A 198 -4.18 -8.60 -12.84
C ALA A 198 -3.90 -7.31 -13.62
N SER A 199 -3.04 -6.45 -13.09
CA SER A 199 -2.63 -5.21 -13.76
C SER A 199 -1.34 -4.69 -13.13
N GLY A 200 -0.43 -4.10 -13.92
CA GLY A 200 0.76 -3.41 -13.41
C GLY A 200 1.57 -4.23 -12.40
N PHE A 201 1.91 -5.48 -12.75
CA PHE A 201 2.65 -6.43 -11.90
C PHE A 201 1.88 -6.96 -10.67
N CYS A 202 0.63 -6.54 -10.48
CA CYS A 202 -0.19 -6.82 -9.31
C CYS A 202 -1.30 -7.85 -9.64
N TYR A 203 -1.34 -8.94 -8.86
CA TYR A 203 -2.33 -10.02 -9.05
C TYR A 203 -3.43 -9.98 -7.99
N VAL A 204 -3.07 -9.84 -6.71
CA VAL A 204 -4.00 -9.75 -5.58
C VAL A 204 -3.80 -8.41 -4.89
N ASN A 205 -4.89 -7.68 -4.65
CA ASN A 205 -4.85 -6.38 -4.02
C ASN A 205 -4.85 -6.54 -2.50
N ASP A 206 -3.66 -6.71 -1.93
CA ASP A 206 -3.46 -6.89 -0.49
C ASP A 206 -3.93 -5.68 0.33
N ILE A 207 -3.86 -4.49 -0.26
CA ILE A 207 -4.28 -3.22 0.35
C ILE A 207 -5.80 -3.21 0.56
N VAL A 208 -6.57 -3.53 -0.48
CA VAL A 208 -8.04 -3.58 -0.38
C VAL A 208 -8.46 -4.60 0.68
N LEU A 209 -7.82 -5.76 0.73
CA LEU A 209 -8.10 -6.79 1.74
C LEU A 209 -7.75 -6.34 3.16
N ALA A 210 -6.63 -5.62 3.33
CA ALA A 210 -6.26 -5.02 4.62
C ALA A 210 -7.24 -3.93 5.06
N ILE A 211 -7.68 -3.06 4.14
CA ILE A 211 -8.68 -2.02 4.43
C ILE A 211 -10.03 -2.66 4.80
N LEU A 212 -10.47 -3.70 4.09
CA LEU A 212 -11.68 -4.45 4.45
C LEU A 212 -11.59 -5.06 5.86
N GLU A 213 -10.40 -5.51 6.27
CA GLU A 213 -10.17 -5.95 7.64
C GLU A 213 -10.28 -4.79 8.64
N LEU A 214 -9.63 -3.65 8.37
CA LEU A 214 -9.70 -2.44 9.21
C LEU A 214 -11.14 -1.93 9.38
N LEU A 215 -11.94 -1.94 8.32
CA LEU A 215 -13.35 -1.49 8.32
C LEU A 215 -14.27 -2.29 9.26
N LYS A 216 -13.82 -3.43 9.79
CA LYS A 216 -14.55 -4.14 10.85
C LYS A 216 -14.58 -3.38 12.18
N TYR A 217 -13.60 -2.51 12.44
CA TYR A 217 -13.43 -1.76 13.70
C TYR A 217 -13.34 -0.25 13.49
N HIS A 218 -12.90 0.18 12.31
CA HIS A 218 -12.70 1.59 11.98
C HIS A 218 -13.82 2.09 11.06
N GLN A 219 -14.52 3.14 11.52
CA GLN A 219 -15.62 3.75 10.77
C GLN A 219 -15.14 4.43 9.48
N ARG A 220 -13.92 4.98 9.49
CA ARG A 220 -13.29 5.67 8.35
C ARG A 220 -11.82 5.30 8.28
N VAL A 221 -11.40 4.78 7.14
CA VAL A 221 -10.01 4.42 6.86
C VAL A 221 -9.48 5.35 5.78
N LEU A 222 -8.37 6.03 6.06
CA LEU A 222 -7.68 6.85 5.06
C LEU A 222 -6.61 6.02 4.37
N TYR A 223 -6.64 6.00 3.04
CA TYR A 223 -5.60 5.44 2.21
C TYR A 223 -4.80 6.58 1.57
N ILE A 224 -3.48 6.60 1.77
CA ILE A 224 -2.55 7.55 1.15
C ILE A 224 -1.59 6.76 0.26
N ASP A 225 -1.44 7.20 -0.97
CA ASP A 225 -0.60 6.57 -1.98
C ASP A 225 0.43 7.56 -2.52
N ILE A 226 1.71 7.24 -2.33
CA ILE A 226 2.85 8.02 -2.83
C ILE A 226 3.65 7.27 -3.90
N ASP A 227 3.12 6.17 -4.45
CA ASP A 227 3.63 5.59 -5.69
C ASP A 227 3.52 6.60 -6.83
N ILE A 228 4.48 6.59 -7.75
CA ILE A 228 4.43 7.44 -8.94
C ILE A 228 3.26 7.11 -9.85
N HIS A 229 2.74 5.88 -9.80
CA HIS A 229 1.54 5.45 -10.52
C HIS A 229 0.29 5.71 -9.69
N HIS A 230 -0.80 6.09 -10.34
CA HIS A 230 -2.09 6.22 -9.67
C HIS A 230 -2.52 4.89 -9.03
N GLY A 231 -2.94 4.92 -7.76
CA GLY A 231 -3.44 3.77 -6.98
C GLY A 231 -4.83 3.28 -7.39
N ASP A 232 -4.98 3.01 -8.67
CA ASP A 232 -6.25 2.84 -9.37
C ASP A 232 -7.06 1.62 -8.92
N GLY A 233 -6.43 0.52 -8.51
CA GLY A 233 -7.14 -0.66 -8.00
C GLY A 233 -7.78 -0.42 -6.63
N VAL A 234 -7.11 0.34 -5.76
CA VAL A 234 -7.64 0.72 -4.43
C VAL A 234 -8.73 1.77 -4.59
N GLU A 235 -8.51 2.79 -5.42
CA GLU A 235 -9.52 3.81 -5.74
C GLU A 235 -10.79 3.16 -6.33
N GLU A 236 -10.66 2.27 -7.32
CA GLU A 236 -11.79 1.58 -7.94
C GLU A 236 -12.58 0.74 -6.92
N ALA A 237 -11.90 0.05 -6.01
CA ALA A 237 -12.54 -0.81 -5.01
C ALA A 237 -13.46 -0.02 -4.05
N PHE A 238 -13.14 1.24 -3.78
CA PHE A 238 -13.85 2.08 -2.81
C PHE A 238 -14.52 3.33 -3.43
N TYR A 239 -14.55 3.43 -4.76
CA TYR A 239 -15.01 4.61 -5.50
C TYR A 239 -16.43 5.10 -5.15
N THR A 240 -17.27 4.22 -4.60
CA THR A 240 -18.68 4.47 -4.29
C THR A 240 -19.00 4.51 -2.79
N THR A 241 -18.00 4.47 -1.91
CA THR A 241 -18.18 4.55 -0.44
C THR A 241 -17.51 5.78 0.15
N ASP A 242 -18.08 6.29 1.24
CA ASP A 242 -17.52 7.32 2.11
C ASP A 242 -16.74 6.75 3.31
N CYS A 243 -16.73 5.42 3.49
CA CYS A 243 -16.00 4.76 4.58
C CYS A 243 -14.49 4.63 4.33
N VAL A 244 -14.05 4.86 3.10
CA VAL A 244 -12.64 4.90 2.74
C VAL A 244 -12.40 6.14 1.90
N MET A 245 -11.41 6.95 2.27
CA MET A 245 -10.92 8.03 1.43
C MET A 245 -9.61 7.60 0.80
N THR A 246 -9.50 7.70 -0.53
CA THR A 246 -8.26 7.45 -1.26
C THR A 246 -7.61 8.78 -1.64
N VAL A 247 -6.34 8.94 -1.31
CA VAL A 247 -5.55 10.12 -1.66
C VAL A 247 -4.30 9.67 -2.41
N SER A 248 -4.17 10.02 -3.68
CA SER A 248 -3.05 9.60 -4.52
C SER A 248 -2.32 10.79 -5.14
N PHE A 249 -0.99 10.76 -5.04
CA PHE A 249 -0.08 11.71 -5.68
C PHE A 249 0.74 10.97 -6.73
N HIS A 250 0.50 11.23 -8.02
CA HIS A 250 1.08 10.41 -9.10
C HIS A 250 1.39 11.23 -10.35
N LYS A 251 2.26 10.70 -11.21
CA LYS A 251 2.48 11.24 -12.56
C LYS A 251 1.23 11.02 -13.42
N TYR A 252 0.84 12.04 -14.17
CA TYR A 252 -0.33 12.01 -15.04
C TYR A 252 -0.05 12.64 -16.40
N GLY A 253 -0.64 12.04 -17.44
CA GLY A 253 -0.39 12.39 -18.85
C GLY A 253 0.54 11.38 -19.53
N GLU A 254 0.01 10.65 -20.51
CA GLU A 254 0.71 9.57 -21.24
C GLU A 254 1.53 8.62 -20.34
N TYR A 255 0.97 8.27 -19.17
CA TYR A 255 1.62 7.43 -18.17
C TYR A 255 0.65 6.36 -17.65
N PHE A 256 1.18 5.20 -17.28
CA PHE A 256 0.39 4.13 -16.68
C PHE A 256 -0.13 4.58 -15.30
N PRO A 257 -1.37 4.26 -14.90
CA PRO A 257 -2.40 3.47 -15.61
C PRO A 257 -3.37 4.29 -16.47
N GLY A 258 -3.14 5.60 -16.64
CA GLY A 258 -4.01 6.50 -17.43
C GLY A 258 -5.32 6.90 -16.74
N THR A 259 -5.41 6.74 -15.42
CA THR A 259 -6.50 7.20 -14.53
C THR A 259 -5.93 8.16 -13.47
N GLY A 260 -6.77 8.72 -12.59
CA GLY A 260 -6.33 9.67 -11.57
C GLY A 260 -6.36 11.13 -12.03
N ASP A 261 -7.26 11.49 -12.96
CA ASP A 261 -7.43 12.89 -13.35
C ASP A 261 -7.89 13.73 -12.14
N LEU A 262 -7.58 15.03 -12.13
CA LEU A 262 -8.07 15.98 -11.12
C LEU A 262 -9.61 15.92 -10.93
N ARG A 263 -10.34 15.52 -11.98
CA ARG A 263 -11.81 15.41 -11.99
C ARG A 263 -12.35 14.04 -11.56
N ASP A 264 -11.48 13.07 -11.27
CA ASP A 264 -11.85 11.77 -10.74
C ASP A 264 -11.98 11.88 -9.22
N ILE A 265 -13.21 12.15 -8.78
CA ILE A 265 -13.54 12.52 -7.40
C ILE A 265 -14.49 11.52 -6.72
N GLY A 266 -14.58 10.28 -7.22
CA GLY A 266 -15.53 9.28 -6.73
C GLY A 266 -16.94 9.42 -7.33
N ALA A 267 -17.85 8.52 -6.93
CA ALA A 267 -19.22 8.49 -7.40
C ALA A 267 -20.21 8.08 -6.28
N GLY A 268 -21.49 8.44 -6.42
CA GLY A 268 -22.51 8.09 -5.42
C GLY A 268 -22.15 8.62 -4.03
N LYS A 269 -22.18 7.75 -3.01
CA LYS A 269 -21.75 8.11 -1.64
C LYS A 269 -20.26 8.43 -1.54
N GLY A 270 -19.43 7.83 -2.40
CA GLY A 270 -17.99 8.08 -2.45
C GLY A 270 -17.59 9.35 -3.21
N LYS A 271 -18.55 10.15 -3.70
CA LYS A 271 -18.22 11.46 -4.30
C LYS A 271 -17.56 12.36 -3.25
N TYR A 272 -16.42 12.96 -3.60
CA TYR A 272 -15.48 13.71 -2.76
C TYR A 272 -14.61 12.87 -1.80
N TYR A 273 -14.65 11.53 -1.92
CA TYR A 273 -13.80 10.61 -1.13
C TYR A 273 -12.68 9.96 -1.96
N ALA A 274 -12.52 10.34 -3.23
CA ALA A 274 -11.31 10.11 -4.00
C ALA A 274 -10.64 11.46 -4.27
N VAL A 275 -9.38 11.59 -3.87
CA VAL A 275 -8.56 12.80 -4.00
C VAL A 275 -7.35 12.47 -4.84
N ASN A 276 -7.25 13.09 -6.00
CA ASN A 276 -6.17 12.86 -6.95
C ASN A 276 -5.36 14.14 -7.15
N PHE A 277 -4.04 14.02 -7.00
CA PHE A 277 -3.09 15.09 -7.31
C PHE A 277 -2.21 14.65 -8.50
N PRO A 278 -2.65 14.94 -9.75
CA PRO A 278 -1.88 14.63 -10.95
C PRO A 278 -0.67 15.56 -11.09
N MET A 279 0.51 14.98 -11.27
CA MET A 279 1.79 15.69 -11.39
C MET A 279 2.43 15.46 -12.77
N ARG A 280 3.33 16.38 -13.14
CA ARG A 280 4.22 16.23 -14.30
C ARG A 280 5.59 15.71 -13.83
N ASP A 281 6.50 15.52 -14.78
CA ASP A 281 7.88 15.16 -14.48
C ASP A 281 8.60 16.24 -13.67
N GLY A 282 9.61 15.82 -12.90
CA GLY A 282 10.57 16.72 -12.27
C GLY A 282 10.06 17.42 -11.00
N ILE A 283 9.12 16.84 -10.27
CA ILE A 283 8.80 17.36 -8.93
C ILE A 283 9.97 17.10 -7.97
N ASP A 284 10.35 18.11 -7.21
CA ASP A 284 11.40 18.04 -6.20
C ASP A 284 10.82 17.89 -4.78
N ASP A 285 11.70 17.61 -3.81
CA ASP A 285 11.33 17.40 -2.41
C ASP A 285 10.63 18.63 -1.79
N GLU A 286 11.06 19.85 -2.16
CA GLU A 286 10.46 21.09 -1.66
C GLU A 286 9.03 21.26 -2.17
N SER A 287 8.83 21.17 -3.48
CA SER A 287 7.52 21.27 -4.13
C SER A 287 6.58 20.19 -3.63
N TYR A 288 7.06 18.94 -3.50
CA TYR A 288 6.28 17.83 -2.97
C TYR A 288 5.88 18.09 -1.51
N GLY A 289 6.81 18.55 -0.67
CA GLY A 289 6.54 18.90 0.72
C GLY A 289 5.52 20.04 0.89
N GLN A 290 5.59 21.05 0.02
CA GLN A 290 4.67 22.19 0.00
C GLN A 290 3.23 21.79 -0.38
N ILE A 291 3.03 20.72 -1.14
CA ILE A 291 1.68 20.22 -1.50
C ILE A 291 1.18 19.14 -0.54
N PHE A 292 2.04 18.17 -0.18
CA PHE A 292 1.64 16.98 0.56
C PHE A 292 1.14 17.35 1.96
N LYS A 293 1.92 18.14 2.71
CA LYS A 293 1.59 18.48 4.09
C LYS A 293 0.28 19.26 4.21
N PRO A 294 0.02 20.33 3.43
CA PRO A 294 -1.27 21.04 3.50
C PRO A 294 -2.46 20.17 3.08
N ILE A 295 -2.31 19.36 2.02
CA ILE A 295 -3.38 18.47 1.54
C ILE A 295 -3.73 17.43 2.59
N ILE A 296 -2.75 16.69 3.09
CA ILE A 296 -2.98 15.67 4.12
C ILE A 296 -3.50 16.29 5.41
N SER A 297 -3.01 17.47 5.81
CA SER A 297 -3.56 18.18 6.96
C SER A 297 -5.05 18.48 6.80
N LYS A 298 -5.46 18.95 5.61
CA LYS A 298 -6.88 19.23 5.33
C LYS A 298 -7.71 17.95 5.23
N VAL A 299 -7.17 16.89 4.67
CA VAL A 299 -7.81 15.56 4.64
C VAL A 299 -8.04 15.06 6.06
N MET A 300 -7.05 15.11 6.94
CA MET A 300 -7.19 14.70 8.34
C MET A 300 -8.26 15.52 9.08
N GLU A 301 -8.29 16.84 8.88
CA GLU A 301 -9.28 17.75 9.48
C GLU A 301 -10.72 17.41 9.04
N MET A 302 -10.93 17.20 7.73
CA MET A 302 -12.25 17.03 7.14
C MET A 302 -12.76 15.59 7.24
N TYR A 303 -11.89 14.62 6.96
CA TYR A 303 -12.23 13.21 6.90
C TYR A 303 -12.17 12.53 8.26
N GLN A 304 -11.31 12.98 9.17
CA GLN A 304 -11.16 12.43 10.52
C GLN A 304 -11.11 10.89 10.55
N PRO A 305 -10.14 10.26 9.84
CA PRO A 305 -10.00 8.81 9.85
C PRO A 305 -9.60 8.29 11.23
N SER A 306 -9.94 7.02 11.51
CA SER A 306 -9.47 6.34 12.73
C SER A 306 -8.42 5.26 12.47
N ALA A 307 -8.07 5.02 11.20
CA ALA A 307 -6.91 4.24 10.77
C ALA A 307 -6.38 4.79 9.45
N VAL A 308 -5.07 4.65 9.23
CA VAL A 308 -4.39 5.08 8.00
C VAL A 308 -3.66 3.89 7.38
N VAL A 309 -3.76 3.73 6.08
CA VAL A 309 -2.93 2.85 5.26
C VAL A 309 -2.11 3.73 4.35
N LEU A 310 -0.77 3.70 4.50
CA LEU A 310 0.17 4.44 3.67
C LEU A 310 0.90 3.45 2.75
N GLN A 311 0.75 3.64 1.44
CA GLN A 311 1.49 2.92 0.42
C GLN A 311 2.75 3.72 0.07
N PHE A 312 3.90 3.07 0.10
CA PHE A 312 5.18 3.63 -0.35
C PHE A 312 5.89 2.64 -1.28
N GLN A 313 5.59 2.67 -2.57
CA GLN A 313 6.40 1.93 -3.53
C GLN A 313 7.62 2.76 -3.94
N MET A 314 8.79 2.30 -3.53
CA MET A 314 10.05 2.88 -4.01
C MET A 314 10.33 2.36 -5.43
N GLN A 315 10.26 3.24 -6.43
CA GLN A 315 10.83 2.99 -7.75
C GLN A 315 12.29 3.43 -7.75
N ALA A 316 13.15 2.67 -8.44
CA ALA A 316 14.54 3.08 -8.62
C ALA A 316 14.58 4.37 -9.45
N ILE A 317 15.26 5.39 -8.93
CA ILE A 317 15.58 6.60 -9.68
C ILE A 317 16.74 6.23 -10.63
N PRO A 318 16.64 6.47 -11.94
CA PRO A 318 17.77 6.29 -12.87
C PRO A 318 18.96 7.13 -12.40
N GLU A 319 20.18 6.60 -12.47
CA GLU A 319 21.40 7.32 -12.08
C GLU A 319 21.52 8.68 -12.80
N ASP A 320 21.09 8.73 -14.06
CA ASP A 320 21.11 9.91 -14.93
C ASP A 320 20.06 10.98 -14.55
N ALA A 321 19.13 10.67 -13.63
CA ALA A 321 18.21 11.65 -13.04
C ALA A 321 18.78 12.29 -11.76
N VAL A 322 19.95 11.83 -11.31
CA VAL A 322 20.75 12.51 -10.29
C VAL A 322 21.61 13.53 -11.01
N HIS A 323 21.32 14.82 -10.85
CA HIS A 323 22.23 15.85 -11.34
C HIS A 323 23.58 15.69 -10.65
N GLU A 324 24.63 15.35 -11.41
CA GLU A 324 26.01 15.54 -10.97
C GLU A 324 26.22 17.04 -10.82
N ASP A 325 26.14 17.54 -9.59
CA ASP A 325 26.54 18.91 -9.34
C ASP A 325 28.06 19.00 -9.49
N SER A 326 28.49 19.70 -10.54
CA SER A 326 29.89 20.00 -10.80
C SER A 326 30.33 21.11 -9.85
N GLY A 327 31.18 20.79 -8.87
CA GLY A 327 31.78 21.82 -8.02
C GLY A 327 32.63 21.29 -6.89
N ASP A 328 33.92 21.15 -7.18
CA ASP A 328 35.09 21.32 -6.31
C ASP A 328 35.21 20.50 -5.01
N GLU A 329 36.27 19.69 -5.00
CA GLU A 329 36.87 19.11 -3.81
C GLU A 329 37.23 20.22 -2.81
N ASP A 330 36.44 20.40 -1.76
CA ASP A 330 36.92 20.81 -0.43
C ASP A 330 35.78 20.76 0.61
N GLY A 331 35.80 19.74 1.48
CA GLY A 331 35.45 19.94 2.89
C GLY A 331 34.03 19.69 3.41
N GLU A 332 33.15 18.92 2.76
CA GLU A 332 31.88 18.49 3.38
C GLU A 332 31.72 16.97 3.51
N ASP A 333 31.16 16.57 4.66
CA ASP A 333 31.00 15.22 5.20
C ASP A 333 30.35 14.23 4.18
N PRO A 334 30.95 13.05 3.91
CA PRO A 334 30.40 12.06 2.98
C PRO A 334 29.01 11.50 3.37
N ASP A 335 28.50 11.81 4.56
CA ASP A 335 27.12 11.50 4.99
C ASP A 335 26.04 12.48 4.46
N GLN A 336 26.40 13.47 3.63
CA GLN A 336 25.42 14.35 2.96
C GLN A 336 24.91 13.87 1.59
N ARG A 337 25.03 12.58 1.25
CA ARG A 337 24.29 12.01 0.10
C ARG A 337 22.79 11.92 0.41
N ILE A 338 22.07 13.00 0.09
CA ILE A 338 20.64 13.14 0.27
C ILE A 338 19.92 12.32 -0.82
N SER A 339 19.57 11.08 -0.50
CA SER A 339 18.40 10.45 -1.14
C SER A 339 17.16 11.19 -0.67
N SER A 340 16.12 11.30 -1.50
CA SER A 340 14.79 11.77 -1.12
C SER A 340 14.48 11.33 0.30
N LYS A 341 14.62 12.27 1.25
CA LYS A 341 14.44 11.97 2.67
C LYS A 341 12.96 11.74 2.80
N THR A 342 12.59 10.46 2.82
CA THR A 342 11.25 9.97 3.13
C THR A 342 10.71 10.77 4.30
N VAL A 343 9.73 11.62 4.04
CA VAL A 343 8.96 12.30 5.07
C VAL A 343 8.18 11.21 5.79
N LEU A 344 8.60 10.90 7.03
CA LEU A 344 7.89 10.04 7.97
C LEU A 344 6.78 10.82 8.69
#